data_AF-A0A1Y1KT75-F1
#
_entry.id   AF-A0A1Y1KT75-F1
#
_cell.length_a   1.000
_cell.length_b   1.000
_cell.length_c   1.000
_cell.angle_alpha   90.00
_cell.angle_beta   90.00
_cell.angle_gamma   90.00
#
_symmetry.space_group_name_H-M   'P 1'
#
loop_
_entity.id
_entity.type
_entity.pdbx_description
1 polymer ?
#
loop_
_entity_poly.entity_id
_entity_poly.type
_entity_poly.pdbx_seq_one_letter_code
_entity_poly.pdbx_strand_id
1 'polypeptide(L)'
;KTTNFNEFENQTCYQILTKSTLGKAIIQKGKTQDGFIDKADRKRVANLIISSILEAEPTKSLPSHCHLKFSLELHQIFKKVDPSAFFTTYAKVDKFNRKRNLGGPLYVAYLKKRAELRGANVLPKSSRSSSRHSRSSTQSVVDEDYIPVENQEVQDKLNFLKNTIQPWSVVLSNWKATVNARKRELERNLTIFQYFDTYPALKTSEGYRLLLEDFTIFHEGKEDKFFSSFIQAQDKIIEISEKKCNKVVDKEVKSIIEQLVALGKGA
;
A
#
# COMPACT_ATOMS: atom_id res chain seq x y z
N LYS A 1 -16.00 0.69 0.37
CA LYS A 1 -16.02 1.36 1.70
C LYS A 1 -15.30 2.69 1.55
N THR A 2 -15.95 3.78 1.91
CA THR A 2 -15.47 5.16 1.78
C THR A 2 -14.20 5.34 2.62
N THR A 3 -13.08 5.70 1.99
CA THR A 3 -11.81 5.99 2.65
C THR A 3 -12.05 7.15 3.62
N ASN A 4 -11.87 6.92 4.92
CA ASN A 4 -12.10 7.94 5.92
C ASN A 4 -10.96 8.96 5.84
N PHE A 5 -11.17 10.05 5.08
CA PHE A 5 -10.23 11.17 4.91
C PHE A 5 -9.98 11.98 6.20
N ASN A 6 -10.65 11.62 7.30
CA ASN A 6 -10.71 12.39 8.54
C ASN A 6 -10.04 11.68 9.73
N GLU A 7 -8.82 11.16 9.59
CA GLU A 7 -8.05 10.73 10.77
C GLU A 7 -7.59 11.92 11.63
N PHE A 8 -7.40 13.09 11.01
CA PHE A 8 -7.09 14.34 11.69
C PHE A 8 -8.21 15.35 11.48
N GLU A 9 -8.50 16.18 12.48
CA GLU A 9 -9.42 17.30 12.32
C GLU A 9 -8.87 18.32 11.31
N ASN A 10 -9.77 19.12 10.72
CA ASN A 10 -9.34 20.24 9.88
C ASN A 10 -8.58 21.28 10.72
N GLN A 11 -7.54 21.87 10.13
CA GLN A 11 -6.68 22.88 10.77
C GLN A 11 -5.75 22.34 11.87
N THR A 12 -5.46 21.03 11.87
CA THR A 12 -4.49 20.41 12.78
C THR A 12 -3.15 21.15 12.78
N CYS A 13 -2.63 21.52 11.59
CA CYS A 13 -1.37 22.25 11.48
C CYS A 13 -1.44 23.62 12.17
N TYR A 14 -2.55 24.36 12.00
CA TYR A 14 -2.73 25.66 12.62
C TYR A 14 -2.80 25.55 14.15
N GLN A 15 -3.54 24.56 14.67
CA GLN A 15 -3.66 24.31 16.09
C GLN A 15 -2.30 23.97 16.73
N ILE A 16 -1.49 23.12 16.08
CA ILE A 16 -0.15 22.77 16.59
C ILE A 16 0.77 24.00 16.57
N LEU A 17 0.79 24.74 15.47
CA LEU A 17 1.66 25.91 15.34
C LEU A 17 1.30 27.02 16.34
N THR A 18 0.02 27.22 16.64
CA THR A 18 -0.43 28.21 17.62
C THR A 18 -0.23 27.79 19.07
N LYS A 19 0.06 26.51 19.37
CA LYS A 19 0.46 26.08 20.72
C LYS A 19 1.93 26.35 21.01
N SER A 20 2.79 26.36 19.99
CA SER A 20 4.24 26.56 20.13
C SER A 20 4.65 28.04 19.98
N THR A 21 5.57 28.52 20.82
CA THR A 21 6.18 29.86 20.66
C THR A 21 6.91 30.00 19.32
N LEU A 22 7.64 28.97 18.91
CA LEU A 22 8.31 28.91 17.61
C LEU A 22 7.28 28.93 16.46
N GLY A 23 6.21 28.14 16.58
CA GLY A 23 5.15 28.10 15.58
C GLY A 23 4.45 29.45 15.41
N LYS A 24 4.10 30.13 16.51
CA LYS A 24 3.57 31.49 16.51
C LYS A 24 4.52 32.48 15.81
N ALA A 25 5.82 32.41 16.12
CA ALA A 25 6.82 33.29 15.50
C ALA A 25 6.90 33.10 13.98
N ILE A 26 6.88 31.84 13.50
CA ILE A 26 6.91 31.54 12.06
C ILE A 26 5.61 31.96 11.38
N ILE A 27 4.44 31.77 12.02
CA ILE A 27 3.16 32.30 11.52
C ILE A 27 3.24 33.83 11.37
N GLN A 28 3.77 34.52 12.37
CA GLN A 28 3.90 35.97 12.32
C GLN A 28 4.87 36.42 11.22
N LYS A 29 6.00 35.73 11.04
CA LYS A 29 6.92 35.98 9.92
C LYS A 29 6.24 35.74 8.57
N GLY A 30 5.45 34.68 8.44
CA GLY A 30 4.64 34.42 7.25
C GLY A 30 3.66 35.56 6.97
N LYS A 31 3.00 36.10 8.00
CA LYS A 31 2.09 37.26 7.85
C LYS A 31 2.83 38.52 7.40
N THR A 32 4.00 38.82 7.96
CA THR A 32 4.78 40.00 7.56
C THR A 32 5.43 39.86 6.17
N GLN A 33 5.65 38.62 5.71
CA GLN A 33 6.21 38.30 4.39
C GLN A 33 5.14 37.87 3.38
N ASP A 34 3.90 38.34 3.54
CA ASP A 34 2.78 38.10 2.60
C ASP A 34 2.56 36.60 2.28
N GLY A 35 2.58 35.76 3.32
CA GLY A 35 2.37 34.32 3.24
C GLY A 35 3.59 33.51 2.78
N PHE A 36 4.77 34.12 2.63
CA PHE A 36 6.01 33.41 2.30
C PHE A 36 6.77 32.96 3.55
N ILE A 37 7.38 31.77 3.49
CA ILE A 37 8.39 31.32 4.44
C ILE A 37 9.53 30.61 3.71
N ASP A 38 10.76 30.75 4.22
CA ASP A 38 11.96 30.21 3.60
C ASP A 38 12.11 28.68 3.81
N LYS A 39 13.16 28.08 3.21
CA LYS A 39 13.43 26.64 3.35
C LYS A 39 13.70 26.20 4.78
N ALA A 40 14.34 27.05 5.59
CA ALA A 40 14.68 26.73 6.97
C ALA A 40 13.42 26.71 7.84
N ASP A 41 12.54 27.68 7.67
CA ASP A 41 11.26 27.76 8.38
C ASP A 41 10.30 26.65 7.97
N ARG A 42 10.25 26.28 6.68
CA ARG A 42 9.49 25.10 6.23
C ARG A 42 9.93 23.82 6.95
N LYS A 43 11.25 23.63 7.12
CA LYS A 43 11.81 22.50 7.87
C LYS A 43 11.44 22.57 9.36
N ARG A 44 11.50 23.75 9.98
CA ARG A 44 11.13 23.95 11.39
C ARG A 44 9.65 23.64 11.63
N VAL A 45 8.77 24.16 10.77
CA VAL A 45 7.32 23.89 10.79
C VAL A 45 7.04 22.40 10.66
N ALA A 46 7.65 21.73 9.68
CA ALA A 46 7.48 20.30 9.47
C ALA A 46 7.93 19.48 10.69
N ASN A 47 9.11 19.79 11.24
CA ASN A 47 9.61 19.13 12.45
C ASN A 47 8.67 19.33 13.64
N LEU A 48 8.15 20.54 13.82
CA LEU A 48 7.25 20.87 14.92
C LEU A 48 5.93 20.09 14.83
N ILE A 49 5.31 20.05 13.64
CA ILE A 49 4.06 19.32 13.40
C ILE A 49 4.24 17.84 13.68
N ILE A 50 5.24 17.23 13.04
CA ILE A 50 5.51 15.78 13.21
C ILE A 50 5.87 15.46 14.66
N SER A 51 6.72 16.27 15.30
CA SER A 51 7.14 16.02 16.68
C SER A 51 5.96 16.11 17.63
N SER A 52 5.10 17.12 17.48
CA SER A 52 3.91 17.27 18.34
C SER A 52 2.94 16.09 18.20
N ILE A 53 2.76 15.55 16.99
CA ILE A 53 1.89 14.38 16.76
C ILE A 53 2.50 13.13 17.39
N LEU A 54 3.78 12.86 17.14
CA LEU A 54 4.45 11.66 17.66
C LEU A 54 4.81 11.75 19.15
N GLU A 55 4.83 12.94 19.75
CA GLU A 55 4.94 13.09 21.20
C GLU A 55 3.63 12.74 21.89
N ALA A 56 2.48 13.05 21.28
CA ALA A 56 1.18 12.63 21.77
C ALA A 56 0.95 11.11 21.59
N GLU A 57 1.30 10.58 20.42
CA GLU A 57 1.16 9.14 20.09
C GLU A 57 2.42 8.61 19.38
N PRO A 58 3.43 8.10 20.12
CA PRO A 58 4.72 7.67 19.55
C PRO A 58 4.63 6.54 18.52
N THR A 59 3.64 5.66 18.66
CA THR A 59 3.41 4.53 17.76
C THR A 59 2.59 4.90 16.52
N LYS A 60 2.00 6.11 16.48
CA LYS A 60 1.16 6.58 15.37
C LYS A 60 1.90 6.46 14.04
N SER A 61 1.27 5.77 13.09
CA SER A 61 1.72 5.75 11.70
C SER A 61 1.19 6.99 10.99
N LEU A 62 2.03 7.65 10.20
CA LEU A 62 1.61 8.76 9.34
C LEU A 62 1.79 8.35 7.86
N PRO A 63 0.74 7.85 7.20
CA PRO A 63 0.78 7.56 5.77
C PRO A 63 0.94 8.81 4.88
N SER A 64 1.20 8.61 3.59
CA SER A 64 1.40 9.71 2.63
C SER A 64 0.21 10.67 2.53
N HIS A 65 -1.03 10.18 2.68
CA HIS A 65 -2.20 11.04 2.60
C HIS A 65 -2.29 12.03 3.78
N CYS A 66 -1.78 11.68 4.97
CA CYS A 66 -1.69 12.62 6.11
C CYS A 66 -0.70 13.75 5.79
N HIS A 67 0.45 13.41 5.21
CA HIS A 67 1.45 14.40 4.81
C HIS A 67 0.93 15.34 3.72
N LEU A 68 0.16 14.81 2.76
CA LEU A 68 -0.53 15.62 1.76
C LEU A 68 -1.56 16.55 2.42
N LYS A 69 -2.39 16.04 3.34
CA LYS A 69 -3.34 16.87 4.10
C LYS A 69 -2.63 18.01 4.82
N PHE A 70 -1.56 17.72 5.56
CA PHE A 70 -0.78 18.74 6.26
C PHE A 70 -0.16 19.77 5.30
N SER A 71 0.31 19.35 4.13
CA SER A 71 0.84 20.27 3.13
C SER A 71 -0.22 21.26 2.61
N LEU A 72 -1.47 20.80 2.44
CA LEU A 72 -2.59 21.64 2.02
C LEU A 72 -3.00 22.62 3.13
N GLU A 73 -3.05 22.17 4.38
CA GLU A 73 -3.31 23.06 5.53
C GLU A 73 -2.21 24.12 5.68
N LEU A 74 -0.94 23.73 5.52
CA LEU A 74 0.18 24.65 5.56
C LEU A 74 0.13 25.68 4.42
N HIS A 75 -0.34 25.29 3.23
CA HIS A 75 -0.57 26.24 2.14
C HIS A 75 -1.68 27.26 2.47
N GLN A 76 -2.73 26.85 3.20
CA GLN A 76 -3.76 27.78 3.66
C GLN A 76 -3.19 28.82 4.65
N ILE A 77 -2.22 28.42 5.48
CA ILE A 77 -1.53 29.32 6.42
C ILE A 77 -0.50 30.20 5.71
N PHE A 78 0.28 29.62 4.80
CA PHE A 78 1.39 30.25 4.06
C PHE A 78 1.07 30.28 2.56
N LYS A 79 0.17 31.20 2.17
CA LYS A 79 -0.44 31.24 0.82
C LYS A 79 0.54 31.30 -0.35
N LYS A 80 1.76 31.82 -0.14
CA LYS A 80 2.81 31.89 -1.19
C LYS A 80 3.70 30.65 -1.27
N VAL A 81 3.50 29.66 -0.41
CA VAL A 81 4.28 28.42 -0.43
C VAL A 81 3.42 27.31 -0.99
N ASP A 82 3.83 26.76 -2.14
CA ASP A 82 3.15 25.63 -2.78
C ASP A 82 3.10 24.39 -1.86
N PRO A 83 2.01 23.61 -1.84
CA PRO A 83 1.93 22.38 -1.04
C PRO A 83 3.08 21.40 -1.30
N SER A 84 3.55 21.28 -2.56
CA SER A 84 4.65 20.39 -2.94
C SER A 84 5.96 20.72 -2.24
N ALA A 85 6.11 21.97 -1.78
CA ALA A 85 7.27 22.45 -1.05
C ALA A 85 7.33 21.91 0.40
N PHE A 86 6.22 21.38 0.92
CA PHE A 86 6.14 20.68 2.20
C PHE A 86 6.08 19.16 2.05
N PHE A 87 5.41 18.67 1.02
CA PHE A 87 5.32 17.25 0.71
C PHE A 87 5.05 17.02 -0.78
N THR A 88 5.91 16.24 -1.43
CA THR A 88 5.76 15.88 -2.84
C THR A 88 5.25 14.44 -2.94
N THR A 89 4.11 14.25 -3.61
CA THR A 89 3.62 12.94 -4.05
C THR A 89 4.27 12.54 -5.37
N TYR A 90 4.14 11.28 -5.79
CA TYR A 90 4.71 10.81 -7.05
C TYR A 90 4.25 11.67 -8.24
N ALA A 91 5.20 12.36 -8.87
CA ALA A 91 4.98 13.00 -10.17
C ALA A 91 5.18 11.97 -11.28
N LYS A 92 4.36 12.04 -12.34
CA LYS A 92 4.57 11.25 -13.56
C LYS A 92 5.99 11.46 -14.07
N VAL A 93 6.64 10.37 -14.48
CA VAL A 93 7.93 10.44 -15.17
C VAL A 93 7.71 11.13 -16.51
N ASP A 94 8.42 12.24 -16.75
CA ASP A 94 8.47 12.92 -18.05
C ASP A 94 9.90 12.84 -18.61
N LYS A 95 10.10 13.13 -19.89
CA LYS A 95 11.43 13.13 -20.57
C LYS A 95 12.50 13.95 -19.83
N PHE A 96 12.11 14.93 -19.01
CA PHE A 96 12.96 15.83 -18.23
C PHE A 96 12.96 15.54 -16.71
N ASN A 97 11.98 14.80 -16.18
CA ASN A 97 11.91 14.44 -14.76
C ASN A 97 12.10 12.94 -14.53
N ARG A 98 13.31 12.57 -14.10
CA ARG A 98 13.59 11.25 -13.52
C ARG A 98 12.85 11.15 -12.19
N LYS A 99 11.85 10.26 -12.10
CA LYS A 99 11.09 9.82 -10.89
C LYS A 99 11.31 10.68 -9.63
N ARG A 100 10.34 11.53 -9.27
CA ARG A 100 10.29 12.13 -7.93
C ARG A 100 9.66 11.12 -6.96
N ASN A 101 10.48 10.53 -6.12
CA ASN A 101 10.02 9.72 -5.00
C ASN A 101 9.25 10.60 -3.99
N LEU A 102 8.39 9.97 -3.18
CA LEU A 102 7.77 10.61 -2.02
C LEU A 102 8.83 11.34 -1.19
N GLY A 103 8.60 12.62 -0.91
CA GLY A 103 9.62 13.46 -0.30
C GLY A 103 9.07 14.77 0.25
N GLY A 104 9.98 15.60 0.76
CA GLY A 104 9.66 16.91 1.31
C GLY A 104 9.85 17.00 2.84
N PRO A 105 9.88 18.23 3.38
CA PRO A 105 10.13 18.48 4.79
C PRO A 105 9.30 17.65 5.78
N LEU A 106 7.99 17.47 5.52
CA LEU A 106 7.11 16.71 6.41
C LEU A 106 7.51 15.24 6.50
N TYR A 107 7.77 14.61 5.35
CA TYR A 107 8.16 13.20 5.30
C TYR A 107 9.55 12.97 5.90
N VAL A 108 10.50 13.86 5.62
CA VAL A 108 11.84 13.80 6.20
C VAL A 108 11.81 13.97 7.72
N ALA A 109 10.99 14.90 8.23
CA ALA A 109 10.79 15.10 9.66
C ALA A 109 10.22 13.83 10.33
N TYR A 110 9.23 13.18 9.70
CA TYR A 110 8.66 11.92 10.16
C TYR A 110 9.70 10.81 10.25
N LEU A 111 10.49 10.59 9.20
CA LEU A 111 11.55 9.58 9.20
C LEU A 111 12.59 9.84 10.29
N LYS A 112 13.02 11.09 10.46
CA LYS A 112 13.99 11.50 11.48
C LYS A 112 13.46 11.28 12.89
N LYS A 113 12.25 11.75 13.20
CA LYS A 113 11.63 11.59 14.52
C LYS A 113 11.41 10.12 14.86
N ARG A 114 10.96 9.31 13.89
CA ARG A 114 10.88 7.84 14.06
C ARG A 114 12.24 7.22 14.36
N ALA A 115 13.30 7.63 13.68
CA ALA A 115 14.65 7.14 13.94
C ALA A 115 15.14 7.53 15.35
N GLU A 116 14.87 8.76 15.80
CA GLU A 116 15.16 9.22 17.15
C GLU A 116 14.42 8.39 18.21
N LEU A 117 13.12 8.17 18.04
CA LEU A 117 12.30 7.36 18.94
C LEU A 117 12.78 5.89 19.00
N ARG A 118 13.25 5.33 17.89
CA ARG A 118 13.90 4.00 17.88
C ARG A 118 15.24 4.01 18.61
N GLY A 119 16.04 5.05 18.44
CA GLY A 119 17.30 5.22 19.16
C GLY A 119 17.09 5.33 20.67
N ALA A 120 16.00 5.95 21.09
CA ALA A 120 15.58 6.07 22.48
C ALA A 120 14.84 4.84 23.04
N ASN A 121 14.67 3.77 22.25
CA ASN A 121 13.87 2.57 22.59
C ASN A 121 12.38 2.83 22.92
N VAL A 122 11.86 4.02 22.59
CA VAL A 122 10.40 4.29 22.63
C VAL A 122 9.70 3.52 21.51
N LEU A 123 10.42 3.28 20.41
CA LEU A 123 10.03 2.38 19.35
C LEU A 123 11.02 1.21 19.26
N PRO A 124 10.57 0.02 18.80
CA PRO A 124 11.44 -1.13 18.66
C PRO A 124 12.62 -0.86 17.71
N LYS A 125 13.80 -1.39 18.08
CA LYS A 125 15.03 -1.28 17.27
C LYS A 125 14.82 -1.96 15.92
N SER A 126 15.38 -1.36 14.87
CA SER A 126 15.32 -1.93 13.52
C SER A 126 16.17 -3.20 13.45
N SER A 127 15.58 -4.39 13.29
CA SER A 127 16.34 -5.60 12.98
C SER A 127 16.86 -5.53 11.53
N ARG A 128 18.09 -5.07 11.35
CA ARG A 128 18.83 -5.39 10.12
C ARG A 128 19.27 -6.84 10.23
N SER A 129 18.81 -7.70 9.33
CA SER A 129 19.42 -9.01 9.13
C SER A 129 20.84 -8.80 8.63
N SER A 130 21.83 -8.80 9.52
CA SER A 130 23.18 -9.14 9.11
C SER A 130 23.22 -10.64 8.90
N SER A 131 23.37 -11.06 7.66
CA SER A 131 23.75 -12.44 7.35
C SER A 131 25.20 -12.65 7.80
N ARG A 132 25.42 -12.99 9.08
CA ARG A 132 26.62 -13.71 9.52
C ARG A 132 26.25 -14.70 10.61
N HIS A 133 26.69 -15.93 10.37
CA HIS A 133 26.54 -17.09 11.24
C HIS A 133 26.79 -16.79 12.72
N SER A 134 25.88 -17.25 13.58
CA SER A 134 26.22 -18.18 14.66
C SER A 134 24.95 -18.75 15.29
N ARG A 135 25.06 -20.05 15.58
CA ARG A 135 24.08 -20.88 16.27
C ARG A 135 23.87 -20.39 17.70
N SER A 136 22.62 -20.27 18.13
CA SER A 136 22.17 -20.75 19.45
C SER A 136 20.65 -20.63 19.56
N SER A 137 20.05 -21.70 20.03
CA SER A 137 18.63 -21.90 20.29
C SER A 137 18.14 -20.99 21.41
N THR A 138 17.02 -20.29 21.22
CA THR A 138 16.07 -20.01 22.32
C THR A 138 14.73 -19.50 21.77
N GLN A 139 13.67 -19.90 22.48
CA GLN A 139 12.23 -19.74 22.26
C GLN A 139 11.76 -18.60 21.34
N SER A 140 10.95 -19.03 20.38
CA SER A 140 9.93 -18.25 19.68
C SER A 140 8.95 -17.58 20.64
N VAL A 141 8.87 -16.26 20.58
CA VAL A 141 7.65 -15.50 20.86
C VAL A 141 7.43 -14.61 19.65
N VAL A 142 6.34 -14.88 18.95
CA VAL A 142 5.91 -14.19 17.73
C VAL A 142 5.19 -12.93 18.20
N ASP A 143 5.84 -11.77 18.09
CA ASP A 143 5.14 -10.49 18.06
C ASP A 143 5.00 -10.08 16.60
N GLU A 144 3.77 -10.16 16.11
CA GLU A 144 3.33 -9.55 14.85
C GLU A 144 3.67 -8.04 14.87
N ASP A 145 4.03 -7.49 13.71
CA ASP A 145 4.26 -6.04 13.47
C ASP A 145 5.71 -5.52 13.43
N TYR A 146 6.64 -6.31 12.87
CA TYR A 146 7.89 -5.77 12.29
C TYR A 146 8.02 -6.05 10.78
N ILE A 147 7.97 -5.00 9.96
CA ILE A 147 8.17 -5.06 8.49
C ILE A 147 9.44 -4.27 8.11
N PRO A 148 10.53 -4.91 7.66
CA PRO A 148 11.78 -4.26 7.20
C PRO A 148 11.58 -3.20 6.11
N VAL A 149 12.51 -2.26 5.91
CA VAL A 149 12.38 -1.12 4.95
C VAL A 149 12.20 -1.57 3.48
N GLU A 150 12.84 -2.64 3.05
CA GLU A 150 12.62 -3.26 1.73
C GLU A 150 11.24 -3.93 1.66
N ASN A 151 10.77 -4.42 2.80
CA ASN A 151 9.44 -4.95 3.00
C ASN A 151 8.40 -3.80 3.09
N GLN A 152 8.77 -2.58 3.50
CA GLN A 152 7.89 -1.39 3.50
C GLN A 152 7.60 -0.90 2.08
N GLU A 153 8.60 -0.85 1.20
CA GLU A 153 8.34 -0.52 -0.21
C GLU A 153 7.42 -1.56 -0.87
N VAL A 154 7.64 -2.84 -0.56
CA VAL A 154 6.74 -3.92 -0.99
C VAL A 154 5.35 -3.74 -0.38
N GLN A 155 5.23 -3.39 0.90
CA GLN A 155 3.94 -3.11 1.54
C GLN A 155 3.23 -1.88 0.94
N ASP A 156 3.95 -0.83 0.61
CA ASP A 156 3.37 0.37 -0.01
C ASP A 156 2.83 0.04 -1.41
N LYS A 157 3.54 -0.81 -2.16
CA LYS A 157 3.07 -1.35 -3.44
C LYS A 157 1.88 -2.29 -3.26
N LEU A 158 1.86 -3.15 -2.25
CA LEU A 158 0.71 -3.99 -1.92
C LEU A 158 -0.50 -3.14 -1.54
N ASN A 159 -0.32 -2.13 -0.69
CA ASN A 159 -1.36 -1.19 -0.29
C ASN A 159 -1.89 -0.40 -1.48
N PHE A 160 -1.03 -0.02 -2.43
CA PHE A 160 -1.46 0.57 -3.68
C PHE A 160 -2.39 -0.38 -4.45
N LEU A 161 -1.95 -1.62 -4.66
CA LEU A 161 -2.73 -2.63 -5.39
C LEU A 161 -4.07 -2.97 -4.72
N LYS A 162 -4.13 -2.87 -3.38
CA LYS A 162 -5.35 -3.07 -2.60
C LYS A 162 -6.39 -1.97 -2.80
N ASN A 163 -5.97 -0.76 -3.18
CA ASN A 163 -6.83 0.42 -3.21
C ASN A 163 -6.97 1.07 -4.59
N THR A 164 -6.16 0.67 -5.57
CA THR A 164 -6.04 1.39 -6.84
C THR A 164 -6.05 0.44 -8.04
N ILE A 165 -6.89 0.73 -9.03
CA ILE A 165 -7.00 -0.03 -10.29
C ILE A 165 -6.41 0.70 -11.51
N GLN A 166 -6.06 1.97 -11.36
CA GLN A 166 -5.50 2.82 -12.43
C GLN A 166 -4.47 3.81 -11.87
N PRO A 167 -3.40 4.16 -12.61
CA PRO A 167 -3.14 3.82 -14.02
C PRO A 167 -2.63 2.37 -14.19
N TRP A 168 -3.09 1.68 -15.24
CA TRP A 168 -2.77 0.26 -15.49
C TRP A 168 -1.27 -0.05 -15.52
N SER A 169 -0.45 0.84 -16.10
CA SER A 169 1.00 0.68 -16.14
C SER A 169 1.64 0.64 -14.75
N VAL A 170 1.09 1.39 -13.78
CA VAL A 170 1.55 1.40 -12.38
C VAL A 170 1.06 0.15 -11.65
N VAL A 171 -0.17 -0.29 -11.91
CA VAL A 171 -0.72 -1.55 -11.40
C VAL A 171 0.18 -2.71 -11.82
N LEU A 172 0.48 -2.83 -13.12
CA LEU A 172 1.34 -3.91 -13.63
C LEU A 172 2.74 -3.88 -13.00
N SER A 173 3.35 -2.68 -12.91
CA SER A 173 4.68 -2.53 -12.29
C SER A 173 4.69 -2.94 -10.81
N ASN A 174 3.67 -2.51 -10.05
CA ASN A 174 3.56 -2.86 -8.64
C ASN A 174 3.21 -4.34 -8.45
N TRP A 175 2.43 -4.92 -9.37
CA TRP A 175 2.07 -6.33 -9.38
C TRP A 175 3.30 -7.23 -9.49
N LYS A 176 4.17 -6.97 -10.47
CA LYS A 176 5.44 -7.71 -10.66
C LYS A 176 6.35 -7.59 -9.43
N ALA A 177 6.49 -6.38 -8.90
CA ALA A 177 7.36 -6.12 -7.76
C ALA A 177 6.87 -6.75 -6.44
N THR A 178 5.60 -7.17 -6.36
CA THR A 178 4.99 -7.72 -5.15
C THR A 178 4.62 -9.21 -5.26
N VAL A 179 4.97 -9.86 -6.38
CA VAL A 179 4.59 -11.26 -6.70
C VAL A 179 4.87 -12.24 -5.55
N ASN A 180 6.07 -12.19 -4.97
CA ASN A 180 6.46 -13.09 -3.87
C ASN A 180 5.69 -12.80 -2.57
N ALA A 181 5.30 -11.55 -2.34
CA ALA A 181 4.54 -11.19 -1.15
C ALA A 181 3.07 -11.60 -1.28
N ARG A 182 2.46 -11.39 -2.46
CA ARG A 182 1.09 -11.83 -2.75
C ARG A 182 0.96 -13.36 -2.74
N LYS A 183 1.97 -14.09 -3.23
CA LYS A 183 2.02 -15.55 -3.11
C LYS A 183 1.97 -16.02 -1.65
N ARG A 184 2.75 -15.40 -0.77
CA ARG A 184 2.71 -15.70 0.68
C ARG A 184 1.36 -15.37 1.32
N GLU A 185 0.68 -14.30 0.88
CA GLU A 185 -0.69 -14.00 1.33
C GLU A 185 -1.68 -15.07 0.87
N LEU A 186 -1.55 -15.56 -0.37
CA LEU A 186 -2.40 -16.62 -0.91
C LEU A 186 -2.18 -17.95 -0.17
N GLU A 187 -0.93 -18.29 0.17
CA GLU A 187 -0.55 -19.48 0.95
C GLU A 187 -1.05 -19.43 2.41
N ARG A 188 -1.44 -18.25 2.92
CA ARG A 188 -1.96 -18.05 4.29
C ARG A 188 -3.48 -18.24 4.41
N ASN A 189 -4.09 -19.07 3.57
CA ASN A 189 -5.51 -19.44 3.57
C ASN A 189 -6.49 -18.31 3.18
N LEU A 190 -6.09 -17.39 2.29
CA LEU A 190 -7.08 -16.54 1.62
C LEU A 190 -7.92 -17.40 0.65
N THR A 191 -9.24 -17.33 0.76
CA THR A 191 -10.12 -17.86 -0.30
C THR A 191 -9.91 -17.08 -1.59
N ILE A 192 -10.21 -17.69 -2.74
CA ILE A 192 -10.11 -17.02 -4.05
C ILE A 192 -10.92 -15.72 -4.08
N PHE A 193 -12.10 -15.70 -3.46
CA PHE A 193 -12.95 -14.51 -3.38
C PHE A 193 -12.30 -13.40 -2.55
N GLN A 194 -11.78 -13.73 -1.37
CA GLN A 194 -11.07 -12.76 -0.53
C GLN A 194 -9.81 -12.21 -1.22
N TYR A 195 -9.11 -13.03 -2.02
CA TYR A 195 -7.96 -12.57 -2.79
C TYR A 195 -8.37 -11.56 -3.88
N PHE A 196 -9.47 -11.81 -4.59
CA PHE A 196 -10.02 -10.87 -5.57
C PHE A 196 -10.60 -9.61 -4.93
N ASP A 197 -11.17 -9.71 -3.72
CA ASP A 197 -11.60 -8.55 -2.93
C ASP A 197 -10.40 -7.71 -2.46
N THR A 198 -9.32 -8.37 -2.07
CA THR A 198 -8.08 -7.72 -1.64
C THR A 198 -7.40 -7.01 -2.80
N TYR A 199 -7.45 -7.57 -4.01
CA TYR A 199 -6.82 -7.00 -5.21
C TYR A 199 -7.84 -6.67 -6.29
N PRO A 200 -8.55 -5.53 -6.19
CA PRO A 200 -9.70 -5.20 -7.04
C PRO A 200 -9.36 -5.10 -8.54
N ALA A 201 -8.09 -4.87 -8.90
CA ALA A 201 -7.65 -4.87 -10.30
C ALA A 201 -7.93 -6.22 -11.01
N LEU A 202 -7.98 -7.33 -10.28
CA LEU A 202 -8.31 -8.66 -10.81
C LEU A 202 -9.75 -8.79 -11.29
N LYS A 203 -10.66 -7.93 -10.80
CA LYS A 203 -12.07 -7.91 -11.20
C LYS A 203 -12.35 -7.10 -12.46
N THR A 204 -11.34 -6.42 -13.00
CA THR A 204 -11.46 -5.65 -14.24
C THR A 204 -11.38 -6.57 -15.45
N SER A 205 -11.81 -6.09 -16.62
CA SER A 205 -11.70 -6.84 -17.89
C SER A 205 -10.27 -7.26 -18.23
N GLU A 206 -9.29 -6.49 -17.76
CA GLU A 206 -7.85 -6.71 -17.98
C GLU A 206 -7.21 -7.51 -16.83
N GLY A 207 -7.96 -7.80 -15.76
CA GLY A 207 -7.46 -8.41 -14.53
C GLY A 207 -6.78 -9.77 -14.73
N TYR A 208 -7.25 -10.56 -15.69
CA TYR A 208 -6.67 -11.86 -16.02
C TYR A 208 -5.19 -11.76 -16.43
N ARG A 209 -4.75 -10.63 -17.02
CA ARG A 209 -3.36 -10.41 -17.42
C ARG A 209 -2.40 -10.39 -16.24
N LEU A 210 -2.87 -9.98 -15.07
CA LEU A 210 -2.10 -9.99 -13.84
C LEU A 210 -1.82 -11.42 -13.34
N LEU A 211 -2.79 -12.34 -13.52
CA LEU A 211 -2.61 -13.76 -13.22
C LEU A 211 -1.62 -14.40 -14.21
N LEU A 212 -1.69 -14.01 -15.48
CA LEU A 212 -0.76 -14.46 -16.50
C LEU A 212 0.68 -14.03 -16.17
N GLU A 213 0.87 -12.78 -15.74
CA GLU A 213 2.18 -12.27 -15.31
C GLU A 213 2.76 -13.06 -14.13
N ASP A 214 1.94 -13.36 -13.11
CA ASP A 214 2.38 -14.20 -12.00
C ASP A 214 2.75 -15.62 -12.47
N PHE A 215 1.94 -16.19 -13.36
CA PHE A 215 2.20 -17.51 -13.92
C PHE A 215 3.52 -17.55 -14.70
N THR A 216 3.78 -16.56 -15.55
CA THR A 216 5.04 -16.44 -16.30
C THR A 216 6.24 -16.34 -15.36
N ILE A 217 6.13 -15.59 -14.25
CA ILE A 217 7.20 -15.47 -13.26
C ILE A 217 7.47 -16.81 -12.55
N PHE A 218 6.43 -17.57 -12.21
CA PHE A 218 6.60 -18.85 -11.49
C PHE A 218 6.91 -20.04 -12.41
N HIS A 219 6.59 -19.92 -13.70
CA HIS A 219 6.68 -20.99 -14.69
C HIS A 219 7.26 -20.47 -16.00
N GLU A 220 8.49 -19.98 -15.93
CA GLU A 220 9.24 -19.50 -17.09
C GLU A 220 9.26 -20.53 -18.23
N GLY A 221 8.94 -20.11 -19.46
CA GLY A 221 8.90 -20.97 -20.65
C GLY A 221 7.64 -21.83 -20.77
N LYS A 222 6.59 -21.56 -19.99
CA LYS A 222 5.30 -22.26 -20.06
C LYS A 222 4.11 -21.32 -20.29
N GLU A 223 4.34 -20.10 -20.75
CA GLU A 223 3.35 -19.03 -20.88
C GLU A 223 2.10 -19.49 -21.64
N ASP A 224 2.28 -20.21 -22.76
CA ASP A 224 1.19 -20.75 -23.59
C ASP A 224 0.40 -21.90 -22.92
N LYS A 225 0.92 -22.43 -21.81
CA LYS A 225 0.28 -23.52 -21.05
C LYS A 225 -0.75 -23.03 -20.04
N PHE A 226 -0.80 -21.73 -19.76
CA PHE A 226 -1.73 -21.16 -18.77
C PHE A 226 -3.19 -21.48 -19.14
N PHE A 227 -3.59 -21.19 -20.37
CA PHE A 227 -4.96 -21.40 -20.83
C PHE A 227 -5.21 -22.83 -21.32
N SER A 228 -4.24 -23.47 -21.98
CA SER A 228 -4.43 -24.84 -22.47
C SER A 228 -4.62 -25.86 -21.34
N SER A 229 -3.99 -25.64 -20.17
CA SER A 229 -4.25 -26.45 -18.98
C SER A 229 -5.67 -26.25 -18.43
N PHE A 230 -6.26 -25.07 -18.60
CA PHE A 230 -7.62 -24.77 -18.17
C PHE A 230 -8.66 -25.49 -19.05
N ILE A 231 -8.43 -25.53 -20.37
CA ILE A 231 -9.24 -26.32 -21.31
C ILE A 231 -9.14 -27.82 -20.98
N GLN A 232 -7.93 -28.32 -20.71
CA GLN A 232 -7.76 -29.72 -20.28
C GLN A 232 -8.41 -30.02 -18.91
N ALA A 233 -8.55 -29.02 -18.04
CA ALA A 233 -9.23 -29.14 -16.76
C ALA A 233 -10.76 -29.05 -16.92
N GLN A 234 -11.27 -28.29 -17.89
CA GLN A 234 -12.69 -28.20 -18.23
C GLN A 234 -13.27 -29.58 -18.51
N ASP A 235 -12.63 -30.36 -19.38
CA ASP A 235 -13.08 -31.72 -19.72
C ASP A 235 -13.16 -32.61 -18.47
N LYS A 236 -12.16 -32.53 -17.59
CA LYS A 236 -12.16 -33.28 -16.32
C LYS A 236 -13.23 -32.79 -15.34
N ILE A 237 -13.51 -31.49 -15.28
CA ILE A 237 -14.56 -30.92 -14.42
C ILE A 237 -15.92 -31.39 -14.91
N ILE A 238 -16.15 -31.41 -16.23
CA ILE A 238 -17.37 -31.93 -16.84
C ILE A 238 -17.53 -33.42 -16.47
N GLU A 239 -16.50 -34.22 -16.68
CA GLU A 239 -16.52 -35.66 -16.37
C GLU A 239 -16.82 -35.93 -14.88
N ILE A 240 -16.21 -35.19 -13.96
CA ILE A 240 -16.46 -35.32 -12.52
C ILE A 240 -17.89 -34.87 -12.17
N SER A 241 -18.39 -33.83 -12.82
CA SER A 241 -19.73 -33.29 -12.59
C SER A 241 -20.80 -34.28 -13.03
N GLU A 242 -20.62 -34.97 -14.16
CA GLU A 242 -21.51 -36.04 -14.61
C GLU A 242 -21.54 -37.21 -13.62
N LYS A 243 -20.36 -37.67 -13.17
CA LYS A 243 -20.24 -38.77 -12.19
C LYS A 243 -20.92 -38.43 -10.87
N LYS A 244 -20.88 -37.17 -10.43
CA LYS A 244 -21.54 -36.70 -9.21
C LYS A 244 -23.04 -36.48 -9.40
N CYS A 245 -23.47 -35.94 -10.55
CA CYS A 245 -24.87 -35.72 -10.89
C CYS A 245 -25.71 -36.99 -10.73
N ASN A 246 -25.16 -38.15 -11.14
CA ASN A 246 -25.80 -39.46 -10.98
C ASN A 246 -26.06 -39.87 -9.52
N LYS A 247 -25.38 -39.24 -8.55
CA LYS A 247 -25.49 -39.54 -7.12
C LYS A 247 -26.26 -38.47 -6.34
N VAL A 248 -26.68 -37.37 -6.99
CA VAL A 248 -27.45 -36.30 -6.34
C VAL A 248 -28.92 -36.71 -6.25
N VAL A 249 -29.44 -36.72 -5.01
CA VAL A 249 -30.85 -37.07 -4.71
C VAL A 249 -31.77 -35.87 -4.92
N ASP A 250 -31.27 -34.66 -4.67
CA ASP A 250 -32.00 -33.41 -4.86
C ASP A 250 -32.22 -33.13 -6.35
N LYS A 251 -33.50 -33.07 -6.76
CA LYS A 251 -33.88 -32.92 -8.18
C LYS A 251 -33.51 -31.55 -8.74
N GLU A 252 -33.54 -30.50 -7.92
CA GLU A 252 -33.28 -29.13 -8.35
C GLU A 252 -31.78 -28.93 -8.55
N VAL A 253 -30.97 -29.38 -7.59
CA VAL A 253 -29.50 -29.38 -7.71
C VAL A 253 -29.05 -30.25 -8.89
N LYS A 254 -29.68 -31.42 -9.09
CA LYS A 254 -29.39 -32.30 -10.23
C LYS A 254 -29.67 -31.62 -11.56
N SER A 255 -30.84 -30.99 -11.71
CA SER A 255 -31.21 -30.24 -12.92
C SER A 255 -30.25 -29.10 -13.23
N ILE A 256 -29.76 -28.38 -12.20
CA ILE A 256 -28.78 -27.29 -12.38
C ILE A 256 -27.45 -27.85 -12.92
N ILE A 257 -26.96 -28.96 -12.36
CA ILE A 257 -25.71 -29.59 -12.82
C ILE A 257 -25.86 -30.09 -14.27
N GLU A 258 -26.99 -30.70 -14.62
CA GLU A 258 -27.26 -31.17 -15.99
C GLU A 258 -27.25 -30.02 -17.02
N GLN A 259 -27.87 -28.89 -16.68
CA GLN A 259 -27.86 -27.69 -17.54
C GLN A 259 -26.45 -27.13 -17.73
N LEU A 260 -25.66 -27.06 -16.65
CA LEU A 260 -24.28 -26.56 -16.70
C LEU A 260 -23.35 -27.48 -17.51
N VAL A 261 -23.54 -28.80 -17.39
CA VAL A 261 -22.81 -29.80 -18.21
C VAL A 261 -23.18 -29.68 -19.68
N ALA A 262 -24.46 -29.52 -20.00
CA ALA A 262 -24.92 -29.35 -21.39
C ALA A 262 -24.35 -28.07 -22.02
N LEU A 263 -24.36 -26.96 -21.29
CA LEU A 263 -23.72 -25.70 -21.69
C LEU A 263 -22.22 -25.87 -21.93
N GLY A 264 -21.52 -26.57 -21.03
CA GLY A 264 -20.07 -26.78 -21.12
C GLY A 264 -19.62 -27.69 -22.27
N LYS A 265 -20.51 -28.54 -22.81
CA LYS A 265 -20.25 -29.38 -23.99
C LYS A 265 -20.56 -28.69 -25.32
N GLY A 266 -21.29 -27.58 -25.29
CA GLY A 266 -21.72 -26.83 -26.48
C GLY A 266 -20.85 -25.61 -26.82
N ALA A 267 -19.81 -25.35 -26.03
CA ALA A 267 -18.84 -24.26 -26.22
C ALA A 267 -17.48 -24.84 -26.68
#